data_AF-A0A1A0H993-F1
#
_entry.id   AF-A0A1A0H993-F1
#
_cell.length_a   1.000
_cell.length_b   1.000
_cell.length_c   1.000
_cell.angle_alpha   90.00
_cell.angle_beta   90.00
_cell.angle_gamma   90.00
#
_symmetry.space_group_name_H-M   'P 1'
#
loop_
_entity.id
_entity.type
_entity.pdbx_description
1 polymer ?
#
loop_
_entity_poly.entity_id
_entity_poly.type
_entity_poly.pdbx_seq_one_letter_code
_entity_poly.pdbx_strand_id
1 'polypeptide(L)'
;MSLISHAIEAMGSQSGAPAPARLASSIGMWSLVKDWWGVPLALRKPTEKAVGTPQYTAARRQNMKIEYALFRAVLSPEIHIFPVEEDAAELVLPEGCETDAAAPKIGARFIDTPLPSAAVAGARFIHEFEVTNASNTSVPRRHIVLVHGYMAAMGYFLKNVEAIARSYPNLVVHVIDMPGFGNSARPEFPSALLRLPGGASRADEIAQIIGVENWFIDQLEEWRREKNLVHFGLVGHSMGAYICSCYLLKYNRPDARIVDRFILVSPMGTESSDISLINNRKLQFNHHDVASDPLQEIFASQDFEHEDNKEDDWFHLWERLGKPRFPRNAVLKALWNNNISPFQLLQTFGPFYSKLLSFWSFQRFQNLSANFVEPAADEKPGGAKPQNADLILKLHEYSFSIFNQYQASGELAITKLINHEIVPRIPLCDRGFVEYLNDAKIKTLWMYGDRDWMNSKGGEYCVEKLRGLSDPDADLVVLKNAGHHLYLDNPEEFNNAVIGFFEPRPC
;
A
#
# COMPACT_ATOMS: atom_id res chain seq x y z
N MET A 1 -16.62 21.44 21.26
CA MET A 1 -17.34 22.27 20.28
C MET A 1 -16.44 22.43 19.06
N SER A 2 -17.03 22.18 17.91
CA SER A 2 -16.41 21.67 16.69
C SER A 2 -15.57 22.70 15.93
N LEU A 3 -14.53 22.22 15.23
CA LEU A 3 -13.71 22.90 14.21
C LEU A 3 -14.52 23.45 13.01
N ILE A 4 -15.84 23.47 13.09
CA ILE A 4 -16.77 23.99 12.08
C ILE A 4 -17.03 25.50 12.26
N SER A 5 -16.78 26.09 13.43
CA SER A 5 -17.09 27.52 13.67
C SER A 5 -16.12 28.51 13.03
N HIS A 6 -14.89 28.11 12.68
CA HIS A 6 -13.93 29.01 12.01
C HIS A 6 -14.00 28.98 10.48
N ALA A 7 -14.83 28.10 9.89
CA ALA A 7 -15.12 28.13 8.46
C ALA A 7 -16.31 29.05 8.10
N ILE A 8 -17.07 29.54 9.10
CA ILE A 8 -18.28 30.35 8.88
C ILE A 8 -18.00 31.86 8.95
N GLU A 9 -16.90 32.30 9.59
CA GLU A 9 -16.50 33.73 9.60
C GLU A 9 -15.84 34.20 8.29
N ALA A 10 -15.51 33.29 7.37
CA ALA A 10 -14.94 33.63 6.06
C ALA A 10 -16.00 33.98 4.98
N MET A 11 -17.29 33.89 5.30
CA MET A 11 -18.39 34.19 4.35
C MET A 11 -19.14 35.49 4.67
N GLY A 12 -18.41 36.53 5.07
CA GLY A 12 -19.01 37.81 5.49
C GLY A 12 -18.19 39.04 5.16
N SER A 13 -17.96 39.33 3.87
CA SER A 13 -18.18 40.68 3.29
C SER A 13 -17.90 40.64 1.79
N GLN A 14 -18.89 41.04 1.00
CA GLN A 14 -18.71 41.31 -0.42
C GLN A 14 -18.03 42.67 -0.57
N SER A 15 -16.80 42.69 -1.10
CA SER A 15 -16.23 43.71 -2.01
C SER A 15 -14.70 43.68 -1.94
N GLY A 16 -14.09 42.82 -2.74
CA GLY A 16 -12.66 42.80 -2.96
C GLY A 16 -12.36 41.87 -4.13
N ALA A 17 -11.56 42.33 -5.10
CA ALA A 17 -11.14 41.53 -6.23
C ALA A 17 -10.56 40.17 -5.77
N PRO A 18 -10.74 39.08 -6.54
CA PRO A 18 -10.24 37.77 -6.14
C PRO A 18 -8.72 37.84 -6.02
N ALA A 19 -8.22 37.65 -4.81
CA ALA A 19 -6.80 37.41 -4.58
C ALA A 19 -6.39 36.13 -5.33
N PRO A 20 -5.19 36.07 -5.93
CA PRO A 20 -4.70 34.85 -6.54
C PRO A 20 -4.71 33.74 -5.49
N ALA A 21 -5.31 32.60 -5.83
CA ALA A 21 -5.37 31.44 -4.95
C ALA A 21 -3.93 31.02 -4.58
N ARG A 22 -3.53 31.24 -3.33
CA ARG A 22 -2.26 30.72 -2.81
C ARG A 22 -2.32 29.19 -2.91
N LEU A 23 -1.39 28.61 -3.68
CA LEU A 23 -1.14 27.18 -3.71
C LEU A 23 -0.78 26.72 -2.29
N ALA A 24 -1.57 25.82 -1.71
CA ALA A 24 -1.28 25.27 -0.40
C ALA A 24 -0.10 24.30 -0.51
N SER A 25 1.05 24.63 0.08
CA SER A 25 2.28 23.82 -0.01
C SER A 25 2.47 22.83 1.15
N SER A 26 1.79 23.03 2.29
CA SER A 26 1.84 22.13 3.47
C SER A 26 0.87 22.58 4.58
N ILE A 27 0.62 21.75 5.60
CA ILE A 27 -0.15 22.18 6.78
C ILE A 27 0.65 23.16 7.67
N GLY A 28 -0.08 24.07 8.31
CA GLY A 28 0.47 25.08 9.22
C GLY A 28 1.12 24.46 10.47
N MET A 29 2.10 25.16 11.05
CA MET A 29 2.93 24.61 12.16
C MET A 29 2.14 24.17 13.38
N TRP A 30 1.04 24.86 13.72
CA TRP A 30 0.22 24.51 14.88
C TRP A 30 -0.58 23.22 14.68
N SER A 31 -1.02 22.93 13.45
CA SER A 31 -1.68 21.66 13.12
C SER A 31 -0.72 20.49 13.30
N LEU A 32 0.56 20.64 12.94
CA LEU A 32 1.59 19.60 13.10
C LEU A 32 1.80 19.16 14.54
N VAL A 33 1.87 20.14 15.45
CA VAL A 33 2.05 19.88 16.89
C VAL A 33 0.81 19.19 17.44
N LYS A 34 -0.38 19.60 16.99
CA LYS A 34 -1.63 18.96 17.34
C LYS A 34 -1.73 17.54 16.82
N ASP A 35 -1.33 17.27 15.58
CA ASP A 35 -1.34 15.93 14.99
C ASP A 35 -0.38 15.01 15.75
N TRP A 36 0.83 15.49 16.02
CA TRP A 36 1.85 14.76 16.77
C TRP A 36 1.40 14.35 18.18
N TRP A 37 0.72 15.25 18.90
CA TRP A 37 0.17 14.97 20.23
C TRP A 37 -1.25 14.41 20.24
N GLY A 38 -1.92 14.39 19.09
CA GLY A 38 -3.25 13.81 18.91
C GLY A 38 -3.22 12.29 18.71
N VAL A 39 -2.06 11.72 18.35
CA VAL A 39 -1.95 10.27 18.12
C VAL A 39 -2.12 9.49 19.42
N PRO A 40 -3.10 8.58 19.49
CA PRO A 40 -3.36 7.83 20.70
C PRO A 40 -2.16 6.95 21.08
N LEU A 41 -1.58 7.19 22.26
CA LEU A 41 -0.50 6.37 22.83
C LEU A 41 -0.87 4.88 22.95
N ALA A 42 -2.18 4.56 22.96
CA ALA A 42 -2.67 3.19 22.96
C ALA A 42 -2.31 2.41 21.67
N LEU A 43 -2.24 3.09 20.52
CA LEU A 43 -1.79 2.51 19.24
C LEU A 43 -0.26 2.42 19.14
N ARG A 44 0.46 2.84 20.19
CA ARG A 44 1.92 2.77 20.29
C ARG A 44 2.43 1.57 21.09
N LYS A 45 1.53 0.68 21.51
CA LYS A 45 1.85 -0.56 22.24
C LYS A 45 1.58 -1.77 21.35
N PRO A 46 2.33 -2.89 21.54
CA PRO A 46 1.99 -4.16 20.91
C PRO A 46 0.51 -4.50 21.12
N THR A 47 -0.12 -5.04 20.09
CA THR A 47 -1.58 -5.23 20.08
C THR A 47 -2.02 -6.15 21.23
N GLU A 48 -1.26 -7.19 21.56
CA GLU A 48 -1.52 -8.09 22.69
C GLU A 48 -1.57 -7.37 24.04
N LYS A 49 -0.87 -6.23 24.19
CA LYS A 49 -0.79 -5.46 25.44
C LYS A 49 -1.83 -4.34 25.52
N ALA A 50 -2.55 -4.08 24.44
CA ALA A 50 -3.49 -2.96 24.32
C ALA A 50 -4.91 -3.41 23.94
N VAL A 51 -5.04 -4.57 23.29
CA VAL A 51 -6.31 -5.16 22.89
C VAL A 51 -7.21 -5.33 24.12
N GLY A 52 -8.46 -4.87 24.00
CA GLY A 52 -9.43 -4.86 25.10
C GLY A 52 -9.40 -3.61 26.00
N THR A 53 -8.42 -2.70 25.84
CA THR A 53 -8.47 -1.41 26.54
C THR A 53 -9.42 -0.44 25.83
N PRO A 54 -10.27 0.31 26.55
CA PRO A 54 -11.17 1.29 25.94
C PRO A 54 -10.44 2.33 25.08
N GLN A 55 -9.23 2.71 25.48
CA GLN A 55 -8.39 3.68 24.76
C GLN A 55 -7.90 3.13 23.42
N TYR A 56 -7.50 1.85 23.37
CA TYR A 56 -7.11 1.20 22.12
C TYR A 56 -8.29 1.08 21.17
N THR A 57 -9.44 0.60 21.66
CA THR A 57 -10.67 0.47 20.86
C THR A 57 -11.14 1.82 20.31
N ALA A 58 -11.13 2.87 21.13
CA ALA A 58 -11.48 4.22 20.68
C ALA A 58 -10.50 4.76 19.62
N ALA A 59 -9.21 4.51 19.79
CA ALA A 59 -8.18 4.92 18.85
C ALA A 59 -8.28 4.20 17.50
N ARG A 60 -8.49 2.87 17.51
CA ARG A 60 -8.76 2.06 16.32
C ARG A 60 -9.97 2.59 15.56
N ARG A 61 -11.08 2.83 16.28
CA ARG A 61 -12.29 3.40 15.70
C ARG A 61 -12.04 4.76 15.06
N GLN A 62 -11.20 5.61 15.66
CA GLN A 62 -10.83 6.89 15.08
C GLN A 62 -10.06 6.73 13.76
N ASN A 63 -9.13 5.77 13.68
CA ASN A 63 -8.41 5.49 12.43
C ASN A 63 -9.36 4.99 11.33
N MET A 64 -10.31 4.11 11.66
CA MET A 64 -11.33 3.65 10.70
C MET A 64 -12.23 4.80 10.22
N LYS A 65 -12.48 5.82 11.05
CA LYS A 65 -13.21 7.04 10.63
C LYS A 65 -12.40 7.89 9.65
N ILE A 66 -11.08 7.97 9.83
CA ILE A 66 -10.18 8.65 8.90
C ILE A 66 -10.23 7.93 7.54
N GLU A 67 -10.18 6.60 7.54
CA GLU A 67 -10.33 5.79 6.32
C GLU A 67 -11.69 5.97 5.66
N TYR A 68 -12.78 5.90 6.43
CA TYR A 68 -14.13 6.15 5.93
C TYR A 68 -14.22 7.52 5.25
N ALA A 69 -13.71 8.58 5.90
CA ALA A 69 -13.71 9.92 5.34
C ALA A 69 -12.89 10.02 4.04
N LEU A 70 -11.74 9.33 3.98
CA LEU A 70 -10.90 9.28 2.79
C LEU A 70 -11.60 8.58 1.61
N PHE A 71 -12.06 7.35 1.80
CA PHE A 71 -12.71 6.59 0.74
C PHE A 71 -14.02 7.26 0.28
N ARG A 72 -14.82 7.80 1.22
CA ARG A 72 -16.05 8.51 0.87
C ARG A 72 -15.81 9.76 0.01
N ALA A 73 -14.67 10.45 0.22
CA ALA A 73 -14.30 11.62 -0.58
C ALA A 73 -13.92 11.28 -2.02
N VAL A 74 -13.62 10.02 -2.33
CA VAL A 74 -13.14 9.60 -3.65
C VAL A 74 -14.09 8.70 -4.41
N LEU A 75 -14.71 7.72 -3.74
CA LEU A 75 -15.65 6.80 -4.37
C LEU A 75 -16.93 7.53 -4.78
N SER A 76 -17.59 7.07 -5.86
CA SER A 76 -18.87 7.65 -6.29
C SER A 76 -20.00 7.38 -5.27
N PRO A 77 -21.03 8.25 -5.20
CA PRO A 77 -22.17 8.07 -4.30
C PRO A 77 -22.93 6.74 -4.49
N GLU A 78 -22.78 6.09 -5.64
CA GLU A 78 -23.40 4.79 -5.93
C GLU A 78 -22.80 3.63 -5.11
N ILE A 79 -21.56 3.79 -4.62
CA ILE A 79 -20.96 2.85 -3.67
C ILE A 79 -21.43 3.21 -2.27
N HIS A 80 -22.22 2.33 -1.67
CA HIS A 80 -22.65 2.48 -0.28
C HIS A 80 -21.55 2.00 0.67
N ILE A 81 -20.91 2.92 1.40
CA ILE A 81 -19.93 2.57 2.42
C ILE A 81 -20.65 2.49 3.76
N PHE A 82 -20.66 1.31 4.39
CA PHE A 82 -21.27 1.12 5.70
C PHE A 82 -20.54 1.97 6.76
N PRO A 83 -21.27 2.69 7.63
CA PRO A 83 -20.68 3.45 8.73
C PRO A 83 -19.86 2.55 9.67
N VAL A 84 -18.81 3.11 10.26
CA VAL A 84 -17.89 2.40 11.19
C VAL A 84 -18.60 1.98 12.49
N GLU A 85 -19.71 2.63 12.83
CA GLU A 85 -20.48 2.37 14.05
C GLU A 85 -21.46 1.19 13.96
N GLU A 86 -21.75 0.68 12.76
CA GLU A 86 -22.65 -0.45 12.57
C GLU A 86 -21.84 -1.75 12.56
N ASP A 87 -22.08 -2.63 13.52
CA ASP A 87 -21.52 -4.00 13.56
C ASP A 87 -22.13 -4.82 12.40
N ALA A 88 -21.72 -4.53 11.17
CA ALA A 88 -22.18 -5.21 9.97
C ALA A 88 -21.44 -6.55 9.82
N ALA A 89 -21.75 -7.51 10.69
CA ALA A 89 -21.22 -8.89 10.61
C ALA A 89 -21.54 -9.52 9.23
N GLU A 90 -22.68 -9.16 8.64
CA GLU A 90 -23.04 -9.52 7.27
C GLU A 90 -23.30 -8.26 6.44
N LEU A 91 -22.74 -8.21 5.23
CA LEU A 91 -22.98 -7.15 4.25
C LEU A 91 -24.36 -7.42 3.62
N VAL A 92 -25.42 -7.22 4.39
CA VAL A 92 -26.79 -7.27 3.91
C VAL A 92 -27.06 -5.92 3.25
N LEU A 93 -26.89 -5.86 1.93
CA LEU A 93 -27.43 -4.73 1.18
C LEU A 93 -28.93 -4.67 1.47
N PRO A 94 -29.51 -3.48 1.75
CA PRO A 94 -30.93 -3.37 2.06
C PRO A 94 -31.72 -4.12 0.99
N GLU A 95 -32.50 -5.13 1.40
CA GLU A 95 -33.43 -5.80 0.50
C GLU A 95 -34.45 -4.73 0.07
N GLY A 96 -34.21 -4.14 -1.10
CA GLY A 96 -35.27 -3.48 -1.82
C GLY A 96 -36.32 -4.54 -2.10
N CYS A 97 -37.56 -4.25 -1.68
CA CYS A 97 -38.73 -4.96 -2.21
C CYS A 97 -38.57 -5.06 -3.73
N GLU A 98 -38.99 -6.16 -4.38
CA GLU A 98 -38.74 -6.48 -5.81
C GLU A 98 -39.19 -5.40 -6.82
N THR A 99 -39.69 -4.25 -6.36
CA THR A 99 -40.08 -3.07 -7.12
C THR A 99 -39.22 -1.81 -6.89
N ASP A 100 -38.24 -1.80 -5.97
CA ASP A 100 -37.41 -0.61 -5.73
C ASP A 100 -36.11 -0.63 -6.54
N ALA A 101 -36.09 0.15 -7.61
CA ALA A 101 -34.89 0.44 -8.42
C ALA A 101 -33.77 1.20 -7.66
N ALA A 102 -33.91 1.41 -6.34
CA ALA A 102 -33.12 2.34 -5.52
C ALA A 102 -32.15 1.68 -4.52
N ALA A 103 -32.17 0.35 -4.33
CA ALA A 103 -31.21 -0.31 -3.44
C ALA A 103 -29.78 -0.28 -4.03
N PRO A 104 -28.74 0.06 -3.23
CA PRO A 104 -27.38 0.13 -3.73
C PRO A 104 -26.90 -1.26 -4.16
N LYS A 105 -26.47 -1.39 -5.41
CA LYS A 105 -25.99 -2.66 -5.99
C LYS A 105 -24.54 -2.99 -5.62
N ILE A 106 -23.81 -1.99 -5.09
CA ILE A 106 -22.41 -2.11 -4.65
C ILE A 106 -22.31 -1.55 -3.23
N GLY A 107 -21.86 -2.38 -2.30
CA GLY A 107 -21.59 -2.00 -0.91
C GLY A 107 -20.12 -2.18 -0.54
N ALA A 108 -19.65 -1.42 0.46
CA ALA A 108 -18.29 -1.46 0.94
C ALA A 108 -18.21 -1.31 2.45
N ARG A 109 -17.28 -2.00 3.11
CA ARG A 109 -17.11 -1.93 4.58
C ARG A 109 -15.66 -2.11 4.99
N PHE A 110 -15.33 -1.56 6.16
CA PHE A 110 -14.07 -1.80 6.86
C PHE A 110 -14.23 -2.95 7.84
N ILE A 111 -13.35 -3.95 7.81
CA ILE A 111 -13.48 -5.16 8.62
C ILE A 111 -12.13 -5.48 9.26
N ASP A 112 -12.17 -5.87 10.54
CA ASP A 112 -11.05 -6.54 11.21
C ASP A 112 -11.36 -8.04 11.24
N THR A 113 -10.64 -8.83 10.44
CA THR A 113 -10.79 -10.29 10.43
C THR A 113 -9.84 -10.90 11.47
N PRO A 114 -10.33 -11.45 12.59
CA PRO A 114 -9.49 -12.02 13.64
C PRO A 114 -8.76 -13.27 13.15
N LEU A 115 -7.51 -13.46 13.60
CA LEU A 115 -6.70 -14.64 13.26
C LEU A 115 -6.72 -15.66 14.41
N PRO A 116 -7.16 -16.92 14.19
CA PRO A 116 -7.33 -17.90 15.27
C PRO A 116 -6.05 -18.27 16.02
N SER A 117 -4.88 -18.17 15.41
CA SER A 117 -3.60 -18.54 16.05
C SER A 117 -3.15 -17.57 17.16
N ALA A 118 -3.89 -16.49 17.40
CA ALA A 118 -3.54 -15.50 18.41
C ALA A 118 -3.58 -16.09 19.83
N ALA A 119 -2.47 -15.98 20.56
CA ALA A 119 -2.40 -16.37 21.97
C ALA A 119 -3.36 -15.57 22.87
N VAL A 120 -3.70 -14.34 22.45
CA VAL A 120 -4.68 -13.46 23.09
C VAL A 120 -5.78 -13.20 22.07
N ALA A 121 -7.04 -13.47 22.43
CA ALA A 121 -8.18 -13.29 21.54
C ALA A 121 -8.27 -11.84 21.02
N GLY A 122 -8.46 -11.69 19.71
CA GLY A 122 -8.50 -10.38 19.04
C GLY A 122 -7.16 -9.65 18.94
N ALA A 123 -6.05 -10.23 19.41
CA ALA A 123 -4.75 -9.58 19.37
C ALA A 123 -4.03 -9.70 18.01
N ARG A 124 -4.54 -10.54 17.12
CA ARG A 124 -4.13 -10.64 15.72
C ARG A 124 -5.35 -10.58 14.84
N PHE A 125 -5.29 -9.72 13.84
CA PHE A 125 -6.32 -9.54 12.83
C PHE A 125 -5.69 -8.90 11.60
N ILE A 126 -6.28 -9.18 10.44
CA ILE A 126 -6.04 -8.43 9.20
C ILE A 126 -7.18 -7.45 9.00
N HIS A 127 -6.82 -6.18 8.91
CA HIS A 127 -7.72 -5.09 8.58
C HIS A 127 -7.88 -4.97 7.07
N GLU A 128 -9.11 -4.81 6.60
CA GLU A 128 -9.42 -4.75 5.17
C GLU A 128 -10.53 -3.76 4.84
N PHE A 129 -10.48 -3.23 3.62
CA PHE A 129 -11.58 -2.57 2.95
C PHE A 129 -12.16 -3.53 1.90
N GLU A 130 -13.36 -4.06 2.17
CA GLU A 130 -14.06 -5.00 1.30
C GLU A 130 -15.10 -4.23 0.48
N VAL A 131 -15.06 -4.37 -0.85
CA VAL A 131 -16.06 -3.82 -1.78
C VAL A 131 -16.75 -4.97 -2.50
N THR A 132 -18.07 -5.09 -2.33
CA THR A 132 -18.90 -6.15 -2.93
C THR A 132 -19.83 -5.54 -3.98
N ASN A 133 -19.64 -5.95 -5.23
CA ASN A 133 -20.61 -5.76 -6.30
C ASN A 133 -21.49 -7.00 -6.39
N ALA A 134 -22.78 -6.84 -6.08
CA ALA A 134 -23.79 -7.90 -6.14
C ALA A 134 -24.90 -7.56 -7.15
N SER A 135 -24.58 -6.76 -8.18
CA SER A 135 -25.54 -6.31 -9.19
C SER A 135 -26.15 -7.45 -10.03
N ASN A 136 -25.45 -8.59 -10.15
CA ASN A 136 -26.00 -9.80 -10.75
C ASN A 136 -25.47 -11.07 -10.07
N THR A 137 -26.20 -11.59 -9.08
CA THR A 137 -25.82 -12.81 -8.36
C THR A 137 -26.04 -14.12 -9.14
N SER A 138 -26.62 -14.07 -10.35
CA SER A 138 -26.78 -15.26 -11.20
C SER A 138 -25.48 -15.76 -11.82
N VAL A 139 -24.46 -14.90 -11.92
CA VAL A 139 -23.11 -15.29 -12.37
C VAL A 139 -22.25 -15.73 -11.17
N PRO A 140 -21.26 -16.62 -11.35
CA PRO A 140 -20.41 -17.08 -10.27
C PRO A 140 -19.72 -15.92 -9.54
N ARG A 141 -19.67 -15.98 -8.21
CA ARG A 141 -18.94 -14.98 -7.41
C ARG A 141 -17.43 -15.10 -7.65
N ARG A 142 -16.77 -13.96 -7.82
CA ARG A 142 -15.31 -13.85 -7.94
C ARG A 142 -14.72 -13.02 -6.81
N HIS A 143 -13.45 -13.24 -6.54
CA HIS A 143 -12.69 -12.52 -5.53
C HIS A 143 -11.39 -12.01 -6.12
N ILE A 144 -11.05 -10.75 -5.85
CA ILE A 144 -9.73 -10.17 -6.14
C ILE A 144 -9.15 -9.62 -4.84
N VAL A 145 -7.90 -9.95 -4.53
CA VAL A 145 -7.19 -9.50 -3.33
C VAL A 145 -6.05 -8.56 -3.73
N LEU A 146 -6.03 -7.36 -3.15
CA LEU A 146 -5.02 -6.33 -3.36
C LEU A 146 -4.17 -6.19 -2.10
N VAL A 147 -2.85 -6.33 -2.27
CA VAL A 147 -1.86 -6.29 -1.19
C VAL A 147 -0.85 -5.18 -1.44
N HIS A 148 -0.77 -4.22 -0.52
CA HIS A 148 0.13 -3.07 -0.62
C HIS A 148 1.60 -3.43 -0.34
N GLY A 149 2.50 -2.47 -0.55
CA GLY A 149 3.95 -2.60 -0.33
C GLY A 149 4.44 -2.01 0.99
N TYR A 150 5.76 -1.97 1.18
CA TYR A 150 6.36 -1.24 2.30
C TYR A 150 6.08 0.26 2.20
N MET A 151 6.00 0.96 3.34
CA MET A 151 5.61 2.38 3.41
C MET A 151 4.29 2.72 2.69
N ALA A 152 3.39 1.76 2.59
CA ALA A 152 2.04 1.90 2.04
C ALA A 152 1.00 1.25 2.95
N ALA A 153 -0.27 1.46 2.61
CA ALA A 153 -1.43 0.80 3.20
C ALA A 153 -2.58 0.75 2.18
N MET A 154 -3.67 0.06 2.52
CA MET A 154 -4.82 -0.17 1.65
C MET A 154 -5.46 1.12 1.10
N GLY A 155 -5.41 2.22 1.86
CA GLY A 155 -6.00 3.50 1.46
C GLY A 155 -5.34 4.12 0.24
N TYR A 156 -4.17 3.64 -0.19
CA TYR A 156 -3.54 4.10 -1.42
C TYR A 156 -4.13 3.47 -2.69
N PHE A 157 -4.97 2.43 -2.58
CA PHE A 157 -5.74 1.89 -3.71
C PHE A 157 -7.09 2.59 -3.94
N LEU A 158 -7.33 3.73 -3.28
CA LEU A 158 -8.63 4.42 -3.30
C LEU A 158 -9.16 4.75 -4.71
N LYS A 159 -8.25 4.94 -5.67
CA LYS A 159 -8.56 5.26 -7.07
C LYS A 159 -8.88 4.04 -7.93
N ASN A 160 -8.69 2.84 -7.39
CA ASN A 160 -8.70 1.60 -8.15
C ASN A 160 -9.90 0.73 -7.81
N VAL A 161 -10.26 0.67 -6.52
CA VAL A 161 -11.28 -0.25 -6.00
C VAL A 161 -12.63 -0.14 -6.69
N GLU A 162 -13.08 1.06 -7.02
CA GLU A 162 -14.38 1.27 -7.67
C GLU A 162 -14.41 0.70 -9.09
N ALA A 163 -13.41 1.04 -9.91
CA ALA A 163 -13.33 0.56 -11.28
C ALA A 163 -13.20 -0.97 -11.33
N ILE A 164 -12.37 -1.53 -10.44
CA ILE A 164 -12.19 -2.98 -10.33
C ILE A 164 -13.51 -3.63 -9.89
N ALA A 165 -14.18 -3.15 -8.84
CA ALA A 165 -15.43 -3.73 -8.36
C ALA A 165 -16.55 -3.71 -9.41
N ARG A 166 -16.59 -2.68 -10.27
CA ARG A 166 -17.56 -2.55 -11.36
C ARG A 166 -17.28 -3.45 -12.55
N SER A 167 -16.07 -3.99 -12.68
CA SER A 167 -15.66 -4.78 -13.86
C SER A 167 -16.41 -6.10 -14.02
N TYR A 168 -16.92 -6.66 -12.93
CA TYR A 168 -17.66 -7.92 -12.94
C TYR A 168 -18.85 -7.85 -11.96
N PRO A 169 -20.05 -8.31 -12.34
CA PRO A 169 -21.27 -7.97 -11.62
C PRO A 169 -21.54 -8.80 -10.35
N ASN A 170 -20.69 -9.81 -10.05
CA ASN A 170 -20.67 -10.55 -8.78
C ASN A 170 -19.23 -10.67 -8.26
N LEU A 171 -18.61 -9.54 -7.95
CA LEU A 171 -17.19 -9.44 -7.57
C LEU A 171 -17.04 -8.89 -6.15
N VAL A 172 -16.17 -9.51 -5.37
CA VAL A 172 -15.70 -8.97 -4.10
C VAL A 172 -14.23 -8.59 -4.23
N VAL A 173 -13.93 -7.32 -4.00
CA VAL A 173 -12.57 -6.77 -3.98
C VAL A 173 -12.15 -6.62 -2.53
N HIS A 174 -11.08 -7.33 -2.14
CA HIS A 174 -10.48 -7.25 -0.81
C HIS A 174 -9.21 -6.42 -0.89
N VAL A 175 -9.16 -5.27 -0.23
CA VAL A 175 -7.91 -4.51 -0.08
C VAL A 175 -7.45 -4.63 1.35
N ILE A 176 -6.32 -5.30 1.58
CA ILE A 176 -5.89 -5.66 2.92
C ILE A 176 -4.66 -4.87 3.35
N ASP A 177 -4.60 -4.53 4.64
CA ASP A 177 -3.37 -4.10 5.29
C ASP A 177 -2.57 -5.33 5.73
N MET A 178 -1.29 -5.41 5.35
CA MET A 178 -0.45 -6.53 5.77
C MET A 178 -0.24 -6.56 7.30
N PRO A 179 0.00 -7.74 7.90
CA PRO A 179 0.34 -7.84 9.32
C PRO A 179 1.46 -6.87 9.72
N GLY A 180 1.24 -6.08 10.76
CA GLY A 180 2.21 -5.09 11.23
C GLY A 180 2.21 -3.76 10.46
N PHE A 181 1.37 -3.58 9.45
CA PHE A 181 1.22 -2.36 8.64
C PHE A 181 -0.19 -1.79 8.70
N GLY A 182 -0.32 -0.54 8.23
CA GLY A 182 -1.60 0.15 8.14
C GLY A 182 -2.36 0.12 9.47
N ASN A 183 -3.60 -0.34 9.38
CA ASN A 183 -4.52 -0.56 10.48
C ASN A 183 -4.67 -2.03 10.85
N SER A 184 -3.90 -2.96 10.27
CA SER A 184 -3.84 -4.34 10.76
C SER A 184 -3.19 -4.43 12.14
N ALA A 185 -3.40 -5.57 12.82
CA ALA A 185 -2.78 -5.82 14.10
C ALA A 185 -1.25 -5.67 14.02
N ARG A 186 -0.68 -5.12 15.09
CA ARG A 186 0.77 -4.95 15.29
C ARG A 186 1.21 -5.82 16.46
N PRO A 187 1.27 -7.16 16.27
CA PRO A 187 1.70 -8.07 17.31
C PRO A 187 3.20 -7.93 17.58
N GLU A 188 3.66 -8.35 18.76
CA GLU A 188 5.09 -8.36 19.07
C GLU A 188 5.86 -9.26 18.09
N PHE A 189 6.91 -8.71 17.44
CA PHE A 189 7.66 -9.45 16.43
C PHE A 189 8.63 -10.45 17.09
N PRO A 190 8.72 -11.71 16.61
CA PRO A 190 9.53 -12.73 17.26
C PRO A 190 11.03 -12.37 17.31
N SER A 191 11.60 -12.28 18.51
CA SER A 191 13.01 -11.89 18.70
C SER A 191 14.01 -12.86 18.08
N ALA A 192 13.69 -14.15 18.00
CA ALA A 192 14.48 -15.18 17.33
C ALA A 192 14.61 -14.93 15.81
N LEU A 193 13.62 -14.27 15.20
CA LEU A 193 13.67 -13.88 13.79
C LEU A 193 14.44 -12.56 13.58
N LEU A 194 14.81 -11.85 14.65
CA LEU A 194 15.58 -10.61 14.58
C LEU A 194 17.07 -10.78 14.86
N ARG A 195 17.45 -11.78 15.66
CA ARG A 195 18.84 -11.99 16.07
C ARG A 195 19.22 -13.45 15.94
N LEU A 196 20.26 -13.70 15.16
CA LEU A 196 20.91 -15.00 15.09
C LEU A 196 21.94 -15.14 16.22
N PRO A 197 22.21 -16.36 16.70
CA PRO A 197 23.30 -16.62 17.63
C PRO A 197 24.66 -16.31 16.98
N GLY A 198 25.67 -16.06 17.82
CA GLY A 198 27.05 -15.88 17.34
C GLY A 198 27.57 -17.13 16.63
N GLY A 199 28.18 -16.95 15.45
CA GLY A 199 28.66 -18.07 14.63
C GLY A 199 27.60 -18.73 13.74
N ALA A 200 26.46 -18.08 13.53
CA ALA A 200 25.42 -18.56 12.62
C ALA A 200 25.97 -18.88 11.22
N SER A 201 25.54 -20.01 10.68
CA SER A 201 25.87 -20.44 9.33
C SER A 201 25.01 -19.72 8.28
N ARG A 202 25.41 -19.80 7.01
CA ARG A 202 24.58 -19.33 5.89
C ARG A 202 23.20 -19.99 5.87
N ALA A 203 23.10 -21.25 6.29
CA ALA A 203 21.83 -21.97 6.38
C ALA A 203 20.93 -21.37 7.48
N ASP A 204 21.50 -20.95 8.61
CA ASP A 204 20.77 -20.28 9.68
C ASP A 204 20.25 -18.90 9.24
N GLU A 205 21.04 -18.16 8.46
CA GLU A 205 20.59 -16.91 7.84
C GLU A 205 19.42 -17.13 6.88
N ILE A 206 19.51 -18.13 6.01
CA ILE A 206 18.42 -18.50 5.09
C ILE A 206 17.16 -18.88 5.89
N ALA A 207 17.31 -19.72 6.92
CA ALA A 207 16.21 -20.15 7.76
C ALA A 207 15.55 -18.98 8.50
N GLN A 208 16.33 -17.99 8.94
CA GLN A 208 15.78 -16.76 9.53
C GLN A 208 14.93 -16.00 8.52
N ILE A 209 15.42 -15.77 7.29
CA ILE A 209 14.67 -15.01 6.29
C ILE A 209 13.38 -15.74 5.92
N ILE A 210 13.43 -17.06 5.72
CA ILE A 210 12.22 -17.88 5.49
C ILE A 210 11.28 -17.81 6.69
N GLY A 211 11.80 -17.79 7.92
CA GLY A 211 10.99 -17.60 9.13
C GLY A 211 10.27 -16.24 9.17
N VAL A 212 10.93 -15.18 8.71
CA VAL A 212 10.31 -13.85 8.56
C VAL A 212 9.25 -13.85 7.45
N GLU A 213 9.51 -14.50 6.32
CA GLU A 213 8.52 -14.68 5.24
C GLU A 213 7.28 -15.42 5.76
N ASN A 214 7.49 -16.56 6.43
CA ASN A 214 6.44 -17.37 7.07
C ASN A 214 5.60 -16.55 8.06
N TRP A 215 6.21 -15.64 8.82
CA TRP A 215 5.47 -14.79 9.74
C TRP A 215 4.38 -13.96 9.04
N PHE A 216 4.62 -13.49 7.82
CA PHE A 216 3.60 -12.80 7.02
C PHE A 216 2.62 -13.76 6.36
N ILE A 217 3.13 -14.75 5.62
CA ILE A 217 2.30 -15.57 4.73
C ILE A 217 1.41 -16.54 5.50
N ASP A 218 1.78 -16.94 6.71
CA ASP A 218 0.96 -17.81 7.56
C ASP A 218 -0.26 -17.06 8.10
N GLN A 219 -0.08 -15.78 8.46
CA GLN A 219 -1.19 -14.90 8.85
C GLN A 219 -2.12 -14.59 7.68
N LEU A 220 -1.57 -14.42 6.47
CA LEU A 220 -2.37 -14.27 5.25
C LEU A 220 -3.19 -15.53 4.95
N GLU A 221 -2.62 -16.72 5.14
CA GLU A 221 -3.33 -17.99 5.00
C GLU A 221 -4.46 -18.14 6.03
N GLU A 222 -4.24 -17.75 7.28
CA GLU A 222 -5.28 -17.73 8.31
C GLU A 222 -6.43 -16.81 7.90
N TRP A 223 -6.13 -15.58 7.49
CA TRP A 223 -7.14 -14.65 6.98
C TRP A 223 -7.93 -15.25 5.81
N ARG A 224 -7.25 -15.84 4.82
CA ARG A 224 -7.90 -16.48 3.68
C ARG A 224 -8.90 -17.55 4.13
N ARG A 225 -8.52 -18.38 5.11
CA ARG A 225 -9.37 -19.44 5.66
C ARG A 225 -10.58 -18.87 6.39
N GLU A 226 -10.39 -17.85 7.22
CA GLU A 226 -11.49 -17.18 7.92
C GLU A 226 -12.48 -16.52 6.94
N LYS A 227 -11.96 -15.96 5.85
CA LYS A 227 -12.76 -15.41 4.74
C LYS A 227 -13.37 -16.49 3.82
N ASN A 228 -13.06 -17.77 4.06
CA ASN A 228 -13.48 -18.91 3.24
C ASN A 228 -13.15 -18.75 1.75
N LEU A 229 -12.03 -18.09 1.42
CA LEU A 229 -11.63 -17.84 0.03
C LEU A 229 -10.94 -19.07 -0.55
N VAL A 230 -11.71 -19.90 -1.25
CA VAL A 230 -11.19 -21.11 -1.92
C VAL A 230 -10.31 -20.75 -3.12
N HIS A 231 -10.71 -19.72 -3.88
CA HIS A 231 -10.02 -19.25 -5.07
C HIS A 231 -10.17 -17.73 -5.22
N PHE A 232 -9.10 -17.03 -5.63
CA PHE A 232 -9.12 -15.60 -5.89
C PHE A 232 -8.02 -15.15 -6.87
N GLY A 233 -8.24 -14.02 -7.54
CA GLY A 233 -7.21 -13.30 -8.28
C GLY A 233 -6.36 -12.44 -7.32
N LEU A 234 -5.06 -12.37 -7.54
CA LEU A 234 -4.14 -11.70 -6.63
C LEU A 234 -3.44 -10.52 -7.32
N VAL A 235 -3.34 -9.40 -6.62
CA VAL A 235 -2.56 -8.22 -7.02
C VAL A 235 -1.64 -7.86 -5.85
N GLY A 236 -0.34 -7.96 -6.06
CA GLY A 236 0.66 -7.60 -5.05
C GLY A 236 1.50 -6.43 -5.55
N HIS A 237 1.74 -5.44 -4.68
CA HIS A 237 2.62 -4.31 -4.97
C HIS A 237 3.93 -4.38 -4.18
N SER A 238 5.08 -4.17 -4.83
CA SER A 238 6.38 -3.99 -4.18
C SER A 238 6.72 -5.14 -3.23
N MET A 239 7.02 -4.87 -1.95
CA MET A 239 7.20 -5.89 -0.92
C MET A 239 5.98 -6.82 -0.80
N GLY A 240 4.75 -6.32 -0.98
CA GLY A 240 3.54 -7.14 -1.00
C GLY A 240 3.56 -8.16 -2.13
N ALA A 241 4.08 -7.81 -3.31
CA ALA A 241 4.25 -8.76 -4.42
C ALA A 241 5.26 -9.86 -4.08
N TYR A 242 6.36 -9.51 -3.41
CA TYR A 242 7.35 -10.47 -2.93
C TYR A 242 6.75 -11.43 -1.89
N ILE A 243 6.06 -10.91 -0.88
CA ILE A 243 5.40 -11.72 0.15
C ILE A 243 4.30 -12.61 -0.46
N CYS A 244 3.51 -12.08 -1.39
CA CYS A 244 2.54 -12.87 -2.15
C CYS A 244 3.20 -13.99 -2.95
N SER A 245 4.35 -13.73 -3.57
CA SER A 245 5.11 -14.75 -4.30
C SER A 245 5.56 -15.88 -3.36
N CYS A 246 6.06 -15.54 -2.16
CA CYS A 246 6.39 -16.51 -1.12
C CYS A 246 5.16 -17.29 -0.62
N TYR A 247 4.00 -16.62 -0.50
CA TYR A 247 2.73 -17.24 -0.15
C TYR A 247 2.35 -18.31 -1.18
N LEU A 248 2.44 -17.98 -2.47
CA LEU A 248 2.13 -18.93 -3.55
C LEU A 248 3.06 -20.15 -3.49
N LEU A 249 4.37 -19.94 -3.35
CA LEU A 249 5.36 -21.03 -3.25
C LEU A 249 5.06 -22.01 -2.10
N LYS A 250 4.46 -21.55 -1.00
CA LYS A 250 4.13 -22.39 0.17
C LYS A 250 2.74 -23.01 0.11
N TYR A 251 1.73 -22.23 -0.27
CA TYR A 251 0.32 -22.60 -0.06
C TYR A 251 -0.44 -22.97 -1.33
N ASN A 252 -0.04 -22.44 -2.49
CA ASN A 252 -0.76 -22.67 -3.75
C ASN A 252 -0.25 -23.95 -4.44
N ARG A 253 -0.49 -25.08 -3.78
CA ARG A 253 -0.03 -26.41 -4.23
C ARG A 253 -0.91 -26.94 -5.38
N PRO A 254 -0.42 -27.89 -6.21
CA PRO A 254 -1.20 -28.42 -7.34
C PRO A 254 -2.56 -29.03 -6.97
N ASP A 255 -2.69 -29.59 -5.76
CA ASP A 255 -3.91 -30.15 -5.19
C ASP A 255 -4.84 -29.10 -4.56
N ALA A 256 -4.35 -27.87 -4.37
CA ALA A 256 -5.05 -26.74 -3.78
C ALA A 256 -4.74 -25.46 -4.56
N ARG A 257 -5.34 -25.33 -5.76
CA ARG A 257 -5.17 -24.16 -6.64
C ARG A 257 -5.98 -22.96 -6.13
N ILE A 258 -5.35 -22.18 -5.25
CA ILE A 258 -5.90 -20.98 -4.60
C ILE A 258 -5.86 -19.77 -5.56
N VAL A 259 -4.77 -19.61 -6.32
CA VAL A 259 -4.56 -18.50 -7.25
C VAL A 259 -4.11 -19.05 -8.60
N ASP A 260 -4.78 -18.61 -9.67
CA ASP A 260 -4.43 -18.92 -11.06
C ASP A 260 -4.04 -17.68 -11.88
N ARG A 261 -4.27 -16.48 -11.34
CA ARG A 261 -3.98 -15.18 -11.95
C ARG A 261 -3.33 -14.26 -10.93
N PHE A 262 -2.13 -13.80 -11.22
CA PHE A 262 -1.34 -12.95 -10.31
C PHE A 262 -0.75 -11.73 -11.03
N ILE A 263 -1.11 -10.53 -10.58
CA ILE A 263 -0.51 -9.28 -11.04
C ILE A 263 0.59 -8.86 -10.05
N LEU A 264 1.81 -8.70 -10.56
CA LEU A 264 2.96 -8.21 -9.81
C LEU A 264 3.22 -6.75 -10.20
N VAL A 265 2.92 -5.83 -9.29
CA VAL A 265 3.10 -4.38 -9.49
C VAL A 265 4.39 -3.95 -8.83
N SER A 266 5.36 -3.50 -9.62
CA SER A 266 6.69 -3.07 -9.17
C SER A 266 7.32 -4.02 -8.15
N PRO A 267 7.33 -5.35 -8.41
CA PRO A 267 7.67 -6.34 -7.40
C PRO A 267 9.10 -6.19 -6.89
N MET A 268 9.24 -6.27 -5.56
CA MET A 268 10.54 -6.37 -4.93
C MET A 268 11.18 -7.73 -5.24
N GLY A 269 12.48 -7.71 -5.51
CA GLY A 269 13.30 -8.91 -5.52
C GLY A 269 13.27 -9.74 -6.79
N THR A 270 13.01 -9.09 -7.92
CA THR A 270 13.11 -9.70 -9.25
C THR A 270 14.54 -9.77 -9.76
N GLU A 271 15.43 -8.97 -9.19
CA GLU A 271 16.85 -8.92 -9.48
C GLU A 271 17.69 -9.72 -8.47
N SER A 272 18.81 -10.26 -8.95
CA SER A 272 19.81 -10.92 -8.10
C SER A 272 20.87 -9.92 -7.67
N SER A 273 21.61 -10.22 -6.60
CA SER A 273 22.61 -9.30 -6.04
C SER A 273 23.66 -10.01 -5.20
N ASP A 274 24.79 -9.34 -4.96
CA ASP A 274 25.94 -9.86 -4.23
C ASP A 274 25.64 -10.24 -2.77
N ILE A 275 24.56 -9.72 -2.21
CA ILE A 275 24.03 -10.08 -0.89
C ILE A 275 23.15 -11.33 -0.88
N SER A 276 22.79 -11.88 -2.05
CA SER A 276 21.91 -13.05 -2.16
C SER A 276 22.47 -14.25 -1.40
N LEU A 277 21.65 -14.79 -0.50
CA LEU A 277 22.00 -15.95 0.32
C LEU A 277 21.85 -17.27 -0.43
N ILE A 278 21.25 -17.29 -1.61
CA ILE A 278 21.00 -18.52 -2.37
C ILE A 278 21.69 -18.57 -3.72
N ASN A 279 22.19 -17.44 -4.23
CA ASN A 279 22.93 -17.40 -5.47
C ASN A 279 24.45 -17.29 -5.23
N ASN A 280 25.23 -17.73 -6.22
CA ASN A 280 26.67 -17.51 -6.27
C ASN A 280 26.93 -16.15 -6.93
N ARG A 281 27.85 -15.36 -6.36
CA ARG A 281 28.24 -14.04 -6.87
C ARG A 281 28.62 -14.03 -8.36
N LYS A 282 29.17 -15.13 -8.87
CA LYS A 282 29.57 -15.27 -10.28
C LYS A 282 28.40 -15.55 -11.24
N LEU A 283 27.21 -15.87 -10.71
CA LEU A 283 26.01 -16.24 -11.47
C LEU A 283 24.92 -15.17 -11.34
N GLN A 284 25.32 -13.92 -11.09
CA GLN A 284 24.42 -12.79 -10.98
C GLN A 284 24.28 -12.16 -12.34
N PHE A 285 23.17 -12.42 -13.01
CA PHE A 285 22.94 -12.00 -14.39
C PHE A 285 22.29 -10.61 -14.48
N ASN A 286 21.60 -10.17 -13.42
CA ASN A 286 20.82 -8.93 -13.40
C ASN A 286 21.27 -8.06 -12.23
N HIS A 287 22.37 -7.31 -12.39
CA HIS A 287 22.87 -6.43 -11.34
C HIS A 287 21.92 -5.25 -11.07
N HIS A 288 21.82 -4.87 -9.80
CA HIS A 288 21.01 -3.75 -9.31
C HIS A 288 21.57 -2.36 -9.71
N ASP A 289 22.60 -2.31 -10.56
CA ASP A 289 23.28 -1.08 -11.02
C ASP A 289 22.36 -0.12 -11.82
N VAL A 290 21.14 -0.55 -12.14
CA VAL A 290 20.15 0.16 -12.97
C VAL A 290 19.01 0.78 -12.13
N ALA A 291 18.90 0.45 -10.84
CA ALA A 291 17.85 0.99 -9.97
C ALA A 291 18.18 2.44 -9.55
N SER A 292 17.18 3.33 -9.61
CA SER A 292 17.31 4.71 -9.12
C SER A 292 17.19 4.75 -7.59
N ASP A 293 17.58 5.88 -6.97
CA ASP A 293 17.62 6.01 -5.51
C ASP A 293 16.19 5.95 -4.91
N PRO A 294 15.86 4.96 -4.04
CA PRO A 294 14.55 4.87 -3.42
C PRO A 294 14.18 6.11 -2.61
N LEU A 295 15.17 6.80 -2.04
CA LEU A 295 14.96 8.06 -1.34
C LEU A 295 14.60 9.18 -2.30
N GLN A 296 15.08 9.13 -3.54
CA GLN A 296 14.66 10.06 -4.58
C GLN A 296 13.16 9.91 -4.81
N GLU A 297 12.54 8.73 -4.81
CA GLU A 297 11.08 8.67 -4.98
C GLU A 297 10.30 9.20 -3.75
N ILE A 298 10.84 9.01 -2.55
CA ILE A 298 10.25 9.54 -1.30
C ILE A 298 10.34 11.07 -1.25
N PHE A 299 11.39 11.68 -1.82
CA PHE A 299 11.67 13.12 -1.69
C PHE A 299 11.62 13.91 -2.99
N ALA A 300 11.54 13.27 -4.16
CA ALA A 300 11.47 13.94 -5.45
C ALA A 300 10.06 14.43 -5.70
N SER A 301 9.99 15.67 -6.17
CA SER A 301 8.88 16.16 -6.95
C SER A 301 8.82 15.31 -8.20
N GLN A 302 7.64 14.75 -8.53
CA GLN A 302 7.36 14.48 -9.94
C GLN A 302 7.70 15.77 -10.70
N ASP A 303 8.48 15.69 -11.78
CA ASP A 303 8.95 16.88 -12.51
C ASP A 303 7.75 17.73 -12.95
N PHE A 304 7.42 18.74 -12.16
CA PHE A 304 6.48 19.79 -12.52
C PHE A 304 7.31 21.03 -12.82
N GLU A 305 7.05 21.64 -13.96
CA GLU A 305 7.49 23.00 -14.24
C GLU A 305 6.90 23.91 -13.16
N HIS A 306 7.67 24.20 -12.11
CA HIS A 306 7.25 25.11 -11.07
C HIS A 306 7.30 26.54 -11.61
N GLU A 307 6.14 27.20 -11.69
CA GLU A 307 6.11 28.66 -11.68
C GLU A 307 6.58 29.15 -10.30
N ASP A 308 7.57 30.05 -10.31
CA ASP A 308 8.24 30.66 -9.17
C ASP A 308 7.26 31.24 -8.13
N ASN A 309 6.87 30.45 -7.12
CA ASN A 309 6.23 30.98 -5.92
C ASN A 309 7.28 31.27 -4.84
N LYS A 310 7.52 32.57 -4.63
CA LYS A 310 8.55 33.15 -3.75
C LYS A 310 8.25 33.05 -2.23
N GLU A 311 7.55 32.03 -1.76
CA GLU A 311 7.19 31.88 -0.33
C GLU A 311 7.61 30.55 0.33
N ASP A 312 8.42 29.71 -0.32
CA ASP A 312 8.94 28.48 0.31
C ASP A 312 10.36 28.66 0.88
N ASP A 313 10.47 29.47 1.93
CA ASP A 313 11.68 29.69 2.74
C ASP A 313 12.26 28.37 3.31
N TRP A 314 11.41 27.32 3.38
CA TRP A 314 11.78 25.97 3.80
C TRP A 314 12.44 25.12 2.71
N PHE A 315 12.12 25.32 1.43
CA PHE A 315 12.83 24.64 0.34
C PHE A 315 14.27 25.16 0.29
N HIS A 316 14.44 26.48 0.43
CA HIS A 316 15.75 27.10 0.58
C HIS A 316 16.44 26.75 1.90
N LEU A 317 15.71 26.54 3.01
CA LEU A 317 16.29 26.02 4.24
C LEU A 317 16.73 24.56 4.09
N TRP A 318 15.98 23.74 3.36
CA TRP A 318 16.32 22.34 3.08
C TRP A 318 17.50 22.22 2.09
N GLU A 319 17.60 23.12 1.10
CA GLU A 319 18.80 23.30 0.27
C GLU A 319 19.99 23.83 1.08
N ARG A 320 19.78 24.82 1.98
CA ARG A 320 20.83 25.42 2.85
C ARG A 320 21.34 24.47 3.93
N LEU A 321 20.45 23.67 4.51
CA LEU A 321 20.81 22.57 5.42
C LEU A 321 21.58 21.46 4.69
N GLY A 322 21.67 21.58 3.36
CA GLY A 322 22.07 20.51 2.45
C GLY A 322 20.93 19.50 2.41
N LYS A 323 20.55 19.03 1.21
CA LYS A 323 19.89 17.73 1.05
C LYS A 323 20.53 16.81 2.10
N PRO A 324 19.78 16.22 3.05
CA PRO A 324 20.39 15.37 4.06
C PRO A 324 21.18 14.32 3.30
N ARG A 325 22.50 14.51 3.23
CA ARG A 325 23.43 13.53 2.69
C ARG A 325 23.44 12.48 3.77
N PHE A 326 22.46 11.58 3.71
CA PHE A 326 22.40 10.45 4.62
C PHE A 326 23.81 9.84 4.61
N PRO A 327 24.43 9.72 5.78
CA PRO A 327 25.85 9.41 5.85
C PRO A 327 26.14 8.13 5.08
N ARG A 328 27.19 8.19 4.23
CA ARG A 328 27.74 7.10 3.39
C ARG A 328 27.44 5.72 3.98
N ASN A 329 27.06 4.78 3.12
CA ASN A 329 26.52 3.42 3.34
C ASN A 329 26.81 2.78 4.71
N ALA A 330 28.00 2.95 5.30
CA ALA A 330 28.34 2.46 6.64
C ALA A 330 27.35 2.84 7.77
N VAL A 331 26.85 4.08 7.86
CA VAL A 331 25.94 4.46 8.96
C VAL A 331 24.54 3.90 8.74
N LEU A 332 23.99 4.05 7.52
CA LEU A 332 22.72 3.41 7.15
C LEU A 332 22.77 1.89 7.32
N LYS A 333 23.86 1.26 6.87
CA LYS A 333 24.13 -0.17 7.06
C LYS A 333 24.23 -0.54 8.54
N ALA A 334 24.88 0.28 9.37
CA ALA A 334 24.97 0.03 10.80
C ALA A 334 23.60 0.11 11.49
N LEU A 335 22.79 1.12 11.15
CA LEU A 335 21.43 1.25 11.66
C LEU A 335 20.55 0.08 11.23
N TRP A 336 20.58 -0.25 9.94
CA TRP A 336 19.83 -1.37 9.36
C TRP A 336 20.20 -2.71 10.01
N ASN A 337 21.49 -2.97 10.20
CA ASN A 337 21.98 -4.18 10.88
C ASN A 337 21.59 -4.25 12.36
N ASN A 338 21.31 -3.10 12.98
CA ASN A 338 20.77 -3.02 14.33
C ASN A 338 19.22 -3.03 14.37
N ASN A 339 18.56 -3.36 13.26
CA ASN A 339 17.11 -3.41 13.09
C ASN A 339 16.43 -2.03 13.25
N ILE A 340 17.14 -0.96 12.90
CA ILE A 340 16.62 0.40 12.92
C ILE A 340 16.43 0.85 11.46
N SER A 341 15.17 0.97 11.02
CA SER A 341 14.86 1.50 9.70
C SER A 341 15.03 3.04 9.68
N PRO A 342 15.34 3.65 8.52
CA PRO A 342 15.33 5.11 8.36
C PRO A 342 14.00 5.73 8.80
N PHE A 343 12.90 5.01 8.59
CA PHE A 343 11.57 5.44 8.99
C PHE A 343 11.38 5.48 10.51
N GLN A 344 11.88 4.48 11.23
CA GLN A 344 11.88 4.48 12.69
C GLN A 344 12.68 5.67 13.27
N LEU A 345 13.76 6.07 12.61
CA LEU A 345 14.49 7.28 12.98
C LEU A 345 13.66 8.53 12.71
N LEU A 346 13.03 8.64 11.53
CA LEU A 346 12.15 9.75 11.18
C LEU A 346 11.04 9.95 12.22
N GLN A 347 10.39 8.88 12.67
CA GLN A 347 9.40 8.93 13.74
C GLN A 347 9.98 9.43 15.08
N THR A 348 11.27 9.21 15.36
CA THR A 348 11.90 9.64 16.61
C THR A 348 12.14 11.16 16.65
N PHE A 349 12.11 11.85 15.50
CA PHE A 349 12.32 13.31 15.41
C PHE A 349 11.13 14.18 15.84
N GLY A 350 10.04 13.60 16.35
CA GLY A 350 8.99 14.39 16.97
C GLY A 350 8.09 15.13 15.96
N PRO A 351 7.55 16.31 16.30
CA PRO A 351 6.66 17.09 15.42
C PRO A 351 7.25 17.44 14.05
N PHE A 352 8.58 17.41 13.90
CA PHE A 352 9.26 17.63 12.62
C PHE A 352 8.93 16.55 11.58
N TYR A 353 8.70 15.31 12.04
CA TYR A 353 8.22 14.21 11.21
C TYR A 353 6.90 14.54 10.52
N SER A 354 5.94 15.11 11.26
CA SER A 354 4.64 15.52 10.71
C SER A 354 4.81 16.52 9.57
N LYS A 355 5.83 17.39 9.63
CA LYS A 355 6.09 18.40 8.59
C LYS A 355 6.61 17.75 7.33
N LEU A 356 7.58 16.85 7.46
CA LEU A 356 8.16 16.13 6.33
C LEU A 356 7.09 15.29 5.62
N LEU A 357 6.27 14.60 6.39
CA LEU A 357 5.16 13.81 5.86
C LEU A 357 4.10 14.71 5.21
N SER A 358 3.78 15.87 5.79
CA SER A 358 2.88 16.84 5.16
C SER A 358 3.40 17.34 3.83
N PHE A 359 4.67 17.75 3.76
CA PHE A 359 5.28 18.20 2.52
C PHE A 359 5.21 17.11 1.45
N TRP A 360 5.61 15.89 1.80
CA TRP A 360 5.52 14.73 0.93
C TRP A 360 4.07 14.46 0.44
N SER A 361 3.09 14.44 1.34
CA SER A 361 1.69 14.19 0.98
C SER A 361 1.15 15.27 0.04
N PHE A 362 1.42 16.55 0.31
CA PHE A 362 0.95 17.65 -0.54
C PHE A 362 1.57 17.58 -1.94
N GLN A 363 2.86 17.27 -2.03
CA GLN A 363 3.56 17.13 -3.29
C GLN A 363 3.12 15.90 -4.09
N ARG A 364 2.93 14.75 -3.43
CA ARG A 364 2.54 13.50 -4.10
C ARG A 364 1.09 13.51 -4.55
N PHE A 365 0.20 14.13 -3.79
CA PHE A 365 -1.26 14.02 -3.98
C PHE A 365 -1.89 15.24 -4.66
N GLN A 366 -1.12 16.23 -5.08
CA GLN A 366 -1.65 17.47 -5.67
C GLN A 366 -2.56 17.29 -6.89
N ASN A 367 -2.37 16.20 -7.66
CA ASN A 367 -3.13 15.92 -8.88
C ASN A 367 -4.28 14.91 -8.68
N LEU A 368 -4.53 14.46 -7.44
CA LEU A 368 -5.63 13.56 -7.13
C LEU A 368 -6.95 14.33 -7.04
N SER A 369 -7.96 13.87 -7.78
CA SER A 369 -9.35 14.33 -7.72
C SER A 369 -10.28 13.24 -7.16
N ALA A 370 -11.59 13.44 -7.05
CA ALA A 370 -12.54 12.34 -6.79
C ALA A 370 -12.84 11.54 -8.07
N ASN A 371 -13.38 10.32 -7.99
CA ASN A 371 -13.66 9.47 -9.18
C ASN A 371 -14.87 9.94 -10.00
N PHE A 372 -15.75 10.74 -9.40
CA PHE A 372 -17.00 11.22 -9.99
C PHE A 372 -16.95 12.70 -10.37
N VAL A 373 -15.78 13.34 -10.25
CA VAL A 373 -15.58 14.72 -10.72
C VAL A 373 -15.00 14.61 -12.13
N GLU A 374 -15.82 14.90 -13.13
CA GLU A 374 -15.33 15.02 -14.51
C GLU A 374 -14.42 16.26 -14.63
N PRO A 375 -13.33 16.18 -15.40
CA PRO A 375 -12.59 17.38 -15.79
C PRO A 375 -13.53 18.32 -16.53
N ALA A 376 -13.49 19.62 -16.22
CA ALA A 376 -14.34 20.58 -16.92
C ALA A 376 -14.08 20.50 -18.44
N ALA A 377 -15.13 20.56 -19.25
CA ALA A 377 -15.07 20.35 -20.70
C ALA A 377 -14.10 21.27 -21.47
N ASP A 378 -13.60 22.34 -20.82
CA ASP A 378 -12.65 23.31 -21.35
C ASP A 378 -11.20 23.08 -20.89
N GLU A 379 -10.90 21.99 -20.17
CA GLU A 379 -9.52 21.65 -19.76
C GLU A 379 -8.70 21.21 -20.98
N LYS A 380 -7.74 22.06 -21.37
CA LYS A 380 -6.68 21.67 -22.31
C LYS A 380 -5.93 20.45 -21.76
N PRO A 381 -5.51 19.49 -22.61
CA PRO A 381 -4.62 18.43 -22.18
C PRO A 381 -3.36 19.04 -21.55
N GLY A 382 -3.14 18.78 -20.26
CA GLY A 382 -2.02 19.36 -19.48
C GLY A 382 -2.37 20.58 -18.60
N GLY A 383 -3.64 20.98 -18.50
CA GLY A 383 -4.09 21.97 -17.52
C GLY A 383 -4.01 21.44 -16.08
N ALA A 384 -3.62 22.29 -15.13
CA ALA A 384 -3.64 21.95 -13.71
C ALA A 384 -5.08 21.62 -13.26
N LYS A 385 -5.32 20.36 -12.87
CA LYS A 385 -6.60 19.94 -12.28
C LYS A 385 -6.86 20.82 -11.04
N PRO A 386 -8.11 21.24 -10.79
CA PRO A 386 -8.43 21.99 -9.57
C PRO A 386 -7.97 21.20 -8.35
N GLN A 387 -7.07 21.80 -7.56
CA GLN A 387 -6.54 21.18 -6.35
C GLN A 387 -7.68 20.89 -5.38
N ASN A 388 -7.98 19.61 -5.16
CA ASN A 388 -8.88 19.21 -4.09
C ASN A 388 -8.09 19.18 -2.77
N ALA A 389 -7.85 20.38 -2.21
CA ALA A 389 -7.10 20.54 -0.95
C ALA A 389 -7.67 19.68 0.20
N ASP A 390 -8.99 19.46 0.21
CA ASP A 390 -9.64 18.59 1.20
C ASP A 390 -9.21 17.12 1.05
N LEU A 391 -9.11 16.61 -0.18
CA LEU A 391 -8.64 15.24 -0.44
C LEU A 391 -7.16 15.08 -0.06
N ILE A 392 -6.32 16.06 -0.38
CA ILE A 392 -4.90 16.05 0.01
C ILE A 392 -4.76 16.01 1.54
N LEU A 393 -5.56 16.81 2.24
CA LEU A 393 -5.60 16.82 3.70
C LEU A 393 -6.06 15.48 4.28
N LYS A 394 -7.09 14.84 3.70
CA LYS A 394 -7.55 13.51 4.10
C LYS A 394 -6.49 12.44 3.88
N LEU A 395 -5.79 12.47 2.75
CA LEU A 395 -4.68 11.56 2.46
C LEU A 395 -3.50 11.78 3.40
N HIS A 396 -3.21 13.04 3.73
CA HIS A 396 -2.21 13.38 4.73
C HIS A 396 -2.59 12.84 6.11
N GLU A 397 -3.80 13.10 6.58
CA GLU A 397 -4.33 12.62 7.86
C GLU A 397 -4.29 11.08 7.92
N TYR A 398 -4.72 10.42 6.85
CA TYR A 398 -4.63 8.97 6.70
C TYR A 398 -3.19 8.49 6.80
N SER A 399 -2.29 9.00 5.95
CA SER A 399 -0.87 8.63 5.92
C SER A 399 -0.23 8.83 7.29
N PHE A 400 -0.50 9.96 7.94
CA PHE A 400 -0.01 10.25 9.28
C PHE A 400 -0.54 9.25 10.31
N SER A 401 -1.84 8.91 10.26
CA SER A 401 -2.48 7.98 11.19
C SER A 401 -1.93 6.55 11.10
N ILE A 402 -1.60 6.05 9.91
CA ILE A 402 -1.04 4.71 9.72
C ILE A 402 0.44 4.65 10.05
N PHE A 403 1.16 5.72 9.77
CA PHE A 403 2.60 5.77 9.95
C PHE A 403 3.02 6.13 11.36
N ASN A 404 2.17 6.74 12.19
CA ASN A 404 2.52 7.13 13.55
C ASN A 404 2.09 6.11 14.63
N GLN A 405 1.77 4.87 14.21
CA GLN A 405 1.50 3.74 15.11
C GLN A 405 2.80 2.99 15.42
N TYR A 406 3.03 2.65 16.70
CA TYR A 406 4.23 1.94 17.18
C TYR A 406 3.78 0.63 17.87
N GLN A 407 4.46 -0.51 17.87
CA GLN A 407 5.71 -0.91 17.25
C GLN A 407 5.36 -1.67 15.96
N ALA A 408 5.87 -1.21 14.83
CA ALA A 408 5.54 -1.77 13.53
C ALA A 408 6.33 -3.08 13.31
N SER A 409 5.77 -4.22 13.72
CA SER A 409 6.36 -5.54 13.48
C SER A 409 6.78 -5.75 12.02
N GLY A 410 6.05 -5.14 11.08
CA GLY A 410 6.44 -5.05 9.68
C GLY A 410 7.75 -4.31 9.41
N GLU A 411 8.01 -3.19 10.10
CA GLU A 411 9.28 -2.44 10.03
C GLU A 411 10.46 -3.24 10.58
N LEU A 412 10.24 -4.03 11.64
CA LEU A 412 11.29 -4.91 12.16
C LEU A 412 11.57 -6.05 11.19
N ALA A 413 10.52 -6.65 10.63
CA ALA A 413 10.62 -7.74 9.68
C ALA A 413 11.35 -7.34 8.39
N ILE A 414 11.07 -6.16 7.83
CA ILE A 414 11.67 -5.73 6.57
C ILE A 414 13.20 -5.60 6.67
N THR A 415 13.74 -5.20 7.83
CA THR A 415 15.20 -5.12 8.03
C THR A 415 15.93 -6.45 7.83
N LYS A 416 15.19 -7.56 7.85
CA LYS A 416 15.71 -8.90 7.56
C LYS A 416 15.54 -9.29 6.10
N LEU A 417 14.38 -9.02 5.52
CA LEU A 417 14.08 -9.41 4.13
C LEU A 417 15.03 -8.75 3.13
N ILE A 418 15.31 -7.46 3.31
CA ILE A 418 16.15 -6.65 2.41
C ILE A 418 17.35 -6.04 3.12
N ASN A 419 18.30 -5.53 2.34
CA ASN A 419 19.35 -4.64 2.82
C ASN A 419 18.91 -3.16 2.76
N HIS A 420 19.80 -2.26 3.18
CA HIS A 420 19.62 -0.81 3.11
C HIS A 420 19.45 -0.22 1.69
N GLU A 421 19.69 -1.00 0.64
CA GLU A 421 19.50 -0.61 -0.78
C GLU A 421 18.20 -1.22 -1.33
N ILE A 422 17.37 -1.80 -0.47
CA ILE A 422 16.08 -2.42 -0.81
C ILE A 422 16.22 -3.64 -1.73
N VAL A 423 17.36 -4.31 -1.63
CA VAL A 423 17.63 -5.55 -2.35
C VAL A 423 17.35 -6.74 -1.43
N PRO A 424 16.62 -7.78 -1.87
CA PRO A 424 16.30 -8.93 -1.02
C PRO A 424 17.52 -9.81 -0.77
N ARG A 425 17.54 -10.45 0.40
CA ARG A 425 18.53 -11.48 0.74
C ARG A 425 18.24 -12.81 0.07
N ILE A 426 16.98 -13.08 -0.30
CA ILE A 426 16.61 -14.29 -1.06
C ILE A 426 15.72 -13.87 -2.25
N PRO A 427 16.32 -13.49 -3.40
CA PRO A 427 15.58 -13.02 -4.57
C PRO A 427 14.61 -14.05 -5.15
N LEU A 428 13.51 -13.57 -5.75
CA LEU A 428 12.51 -14.39 -6.45
C LEU A 428 13.11 -15.10 -7.67
N CYS A 429 13.93 -14.41 -8.44
CA CYS A 429 14.54 -14.95 -9.66
C CYS A 429 15.49 -16.13 -9.40
N ASP A 430 16.08 -16.19 -8.20
CA ASP A 430 17.07 -17.20 -7.81
C ASP A 430 16.46 -18.41 -7.07
N ARG A 431 15.20 -18.33 -6.63
CA ARG A 431 14.57 -19.34 -5.74
C ARG A 431 13.57 -20.27 -6.44
N GLY A 432 13.65 -20.40 -7.76
CA GLY A 432 12.78 -21.28 -8.55
C GLY A 432 11.35 -20.76 -8.73
N PHE A 433 11.11 -19.46 -8.48
CA PHE A 433 9.77 -18.89 -8.57
C PHE A 433 9.19 -18.93 -9.99
N VAL A 434 10.02 -18.65 -11.00
CA VAL A 434 9.60 -18.64 -12.41
C VAL A 434 9.18 -20.04 -12.87
N GLU A 435 9.97 -21.05 -12.54
CA GLU A 435 9.66 -22.45 -12.81
C GLU A 435 8.36 -22.86 -12.12
N TYR A 436 8.19 -22.48 -10.85
CA TYR A 436 6.96 -22.72 -10.11
C TYR A 436 5.73 -22.07 -10.78
N LEU A 437 5.81 -20.82 -11.26
CA LEU A 437 4.70 -20.17 -11.95
C LEU A 437 4.23 -20.95 -13.18
N ASN A 438 5.19 -21.48 -13.97
CA ASN A 438 4.91 -22.32 -15.13
C ASN A 438 4.27 -23.67 -14.71
N ASP A 439 4.84 -24.33 -13.71
CA ASP A 439 4.39 -25.66 -13.27
C ASP A 439 2.99 -25.59 -12.63
N ALA A 440 2.72 -24.53 -11.87
CA ALA A 440 1.41 -24.25 -11.27
C ALA A 440 0.41 -23.62 -12.24
N LYS A 441 0.81 -23.35 -13.50
CA LYS A 441 -0.04 -22.74 -14.54
C LYS A 441 -0.68 -21.43 -14.08
N ILE A 442 0.14 -20.56 -13.50
CA ILE A 442 -0.30 -19.25 -13.00
C ILE A 442 -0.06 -18.23 -14.11
N LYS A 443 -1.15 -17.63 -14.60
CA LYS A 443 -1.08 -16.50 -15.51
C LYS A 443 -0.57 -15.28 -14.74
N THR A 444 0.40 -14.56 -15.31
CA THR A 444 1.00 -13.39 -14.65
C THR A 444 0.99 -12.13 -15.51
N LEU A 445 0.82 -10.99 -14.85
CA LEU A 445 1.03 -9.66 -15.44
C LEU A 445 2.01 -8.89 -14.55
N TRP A 446 3.10 -8.43 -15.15
CA TRP A 446 4.16 -7.69 -14.49
C TRP A 446 4.03 -6.23 -14.87
N MET A 447 3.91 -5.33 -13.90
CA MET A 447 3.65 -3.91 -14.14
C MET A 447 4.76 -3.07 -13.53
N TYR A 448 5.29 -2.11 -14.28
CA TYR A 448 6.26 -1.12 -13.79
C TYR A 448 5.88 0.29 -14.25
N GLY A 449 6.32 1.31 -13.53
CA GLY A 449 6.26 2.69 -14.01
C GLY A 449 7.47 3.03 -14.89
N ASP A 450 7.34 3.99 -15.80
CA ASP A 450 8.46 4.48 -16.61
C ASP A 450 9.48 5.30 -15.81
N ARG A 451 9.16 5.68 -14.57
CA ARG A 451 10.03 6.36 -13.60
C ARG A 451 10.15 5.57 -12.28
N ASP A 452 9.88 4.27 -12.32
CA ASP A 452 9.97 3.40 -11.16
C ASP A 452 11.44 3.22 -10.73
N TRP A 453 11.67 3.19 -9.42
CA TRP A 453 12.99 2.94 -8.85
C TRP A 453 13.27 1.46 -8.64
N MET A 454 12.24 0.61 -8.66
CA MET A 454 12.42 -0.82 -8.76
C MET A 454 13.02 -1.20 -10.12
N ASN A 455 13.95 -2.16 -10.11
CA ASN A 455 14.64 -2.59 -11.31
C ASN A 455 13.73 -3.39 -12.24
N SER A 456 13.12 -2.72 -13.22
CA SER A 456 12.26 -3.35 -14.23
C SER A 456 13.00 -4.42 -15.06
N LYS A 457 14.34 -4.35 -15.19
CA LYS A 457 15.13 -5.38 -15.87
C LYS A 457 15.10 -6.73 -15.17
N GLY A 458 14.97 -6.74 -13.84
CA GLY A 458 14.76 -7.99 -13.09
C GLY A 458 13.43 -8.64 -13.45
N GLY A 459 12.37 -7.84 -13.58
CA GLY A 459 11.05 -8.28 -14.04
C GLY A 459 11.06 -8.77 -15.49
N GLU A 460 11.67 -8.00 -16.40
CA GLU A 460 11.87 -8.39 -17.81
C GLU A 460 12.55 -9.76 -17.90
N TYR A 461 13.64 -9.96 -17.16
CA TYR A 461 14.32 -11.26 -17.12
C TYR A 461 13.43 -12.39 -16.60
N CYS A 462 12.66 -12.16 -15.53
CA CYS A 462 11.73 -13.17 -15.01
C CYS A 462 10.68 -13.57 -16.07
N VAL A 463 10.15 -12.58 -16.80
CA VAL A 463 9.16 -12.79 -17.86
C VAL A 463 9.77 -13.50 -19.06
N GLU A 464 10.97 -13.12 -19.50
CA GLU A 464 11.69 -13.78 -20.59
C GLU A 464 12.01 -15.24 -20.23
N LYS A 465 12.49 -15.48 -19.01
CA LYS A 465 12.74 -16.83 -18.50
C LYS A 465 11.46 -17.66 -18.47
N LEU A 466 10.35 -17.08 -18.01
CA LEU A 466 9.04 -17.75 -18.01
C LEU A 466 8.60 -18.09 -19.43
N ARG A 467 8.70 -17.14 -20.37
CA ARG A 467 8.40 -17.30 -21.79
C ARG A 467 9.25 -18.34 -22.51
N GLY A 468 10.44 -18.66 -21.98
CA GLY A 468 11.29 -19.74 -22.49
C GLY A 468 10.84 -21.14 -22.08
N LEU A 469 9.84 -21.28 -21.20
CA LEU A 469 9.30 -22.57 -20.74
C LEU A 469 8.16 -23.06 -21.65
N SER A 470 7.67 -24.28 -21.42
CA SER A 470 6.86 -25.05 -22.38
C SER A 470 5.41 -24.57 -22.57
N ASP A 471 4.91 -23.64 -21.77
CA ASP A 471 3.54 -23.09 -21.86
C ASP A 471 3.39 -21.80 -21.02
N PRO A 472 3.97 -20.68 -21.47
CA PRO A 472 4.07 -19.47 -20.67
C PRO A 472 2.86 -18.54 -20.86
N ASP A 473 2.28 -18.08 -19.75
CA ASP A 473 1.24 -17.05 -19.77
C ASP A 473 1.68 -15.87 -18.89
N ALA A 474 2.53 -15.02 -19.49
CA ALA A 474 3.20 -13.92 -18.81
C ALA A 474 3.29 -12.67 -19.69
N ASP A 475 2.71 -11.58 -19.19
CA ASP A 475 2.73 -10.27 -19.81
C ASP A 475 3.51 -9.26 -18.97
N LEU A 476 4.12 -8.27 -19.63
CA LEU A 476 4.81 -7.15 -18.98
C LEU A 476 4.31 -5.85 -19.58
N VAL A 477 3.95 -4.89 -18.73
CA VAL A 477 3.48 -3.56 -19.13
C VAL A 477 4.24 -2.49 -18.34
N VAL A 478 4.65 -1.43 -19.03
CA VAL A 478 5.28 -0.25 -18.42
C VAL A 478 4.34 0.94 -18.60
N LEU A 479 3.79 1.46 -17.50
CA LEU A 479 2.87 2.58 -17.49
C LEU A 479 3.64 3.89 -17.67
N LYS A 480 3.09 4.78 -18.51
CA LYS A 480 3.67 6.10 -18.73
C LYS A 480 3.30 7.06 -17.61
N ASN A 481 4.23 7.98 -17.31
CA ASN A 481 4.07 8.99 -16.27
C ASN A 481 3.74 8.39 -14.89
N ALA A 482 4.36 7.26 -14.56
CA ALA A 482 4.14 6.54 -13.33
C ALA A 482 5.48 6.21 -12.65
N GLY A 483 5.56 6.45 -11.34
CA GLY A 483 6.66 6.00 -10.48
C GLY A 483 6.40 4.60 -9.94
N HIS A 484 6.75 4.35 -8.68
CA HIS A 484 6.56 3.06 -8.02
C HIS A 484 5.12 2.78 -7.61
N HIS A 485 4.39 3.82 -7.20
CA HIS A 485 2.97 3.72 -6.87
C HIS A 485 2.09 3.95 -8.11
N LEU A 486 2.22 3.07 -9.11
CA LEU A 486 1.53 3.17 -10.42
C LEU A 486 0.02 3.43 -10.28
N TYR A 487 -0.59 2.76 -9.32
CA TYR A 487 -2.01 2.80 -9.02
C TYR A 487 -2.49 4.15 -8.45
N LEU A 488 -1.57 4.98 -7.94
CA LEU A 488 -1.82 6.36 -7.53
C LEU A 488 -1.45 7.37 -8.63
N ASP A 489 -0.32 7.15 -9.30
CA ASP A 489 0.24 8.11 -10.26
C ASP A 489 -0.54 8.10 -11.59
N ASN A 490 -0.91 6.92 -12.08
CA ASN A 490 -1.71 6.73 -13.29
C ASN A 490 -2.81 5.68 -13.05
N PRO A 491 -3.84 6.00 -12.24
CA PRO A 491 -4.88 5.06 -11.84
C PRO A 491 -5.71 4.55 -13.03
N GLU A 492 -5.88 5.35 -14.08
CA GLU A 492 -6.67 4.97 -15.25
C GLU A 492 -6.02 3.82 -16.02
N GLU A 493 -4.75 3.98 -16.42
CA GLU A 493 -4.02 2.94 -17.14
C GLU A 493 -3.81 1.71 -16.27
N PHE A 494 -3.56 1.90 -14.97
CA PHE A 494 -3.47 0.82 -14.00
C PHE A 494 -4.77 0.01 -13.92
N ASN A 495 -5.91 0.68 -13.75
CA ASN A 495 -7.21 0.03 -13.66
C ASN A 495 -7.55 -0.72 -14.95
N ASN A 496 -7.28 -0.13 -16.12
CA ASN A 496 -7.51 -0.76 -17.41
C ASN A 496 -6.68 -2.05 -17.57
N ALA A 497 -5.40 -2.03 -17.17
CA ALA A 497 -4.54 -3.21 -17.21
C ALA A 497 -5.03 -4.32 -16.25
N VAL A 498 -5.38 -3.96 -15.01
CA VAL A 498 -5.90 -4.91 -14.02
C VAL A 498 -7.21 -5.55 -14.49
N ILE A 499 -8.16 -4.73 -14.95
CA ILE A 499 -9.46 -5.19 -15.43
C ILE A 499 -9.30 -6.06 -16.67
N GLY A 500 -8.49 -5.63 -17.66
CA GLY A 500 -8.26 -6.41 -18.87
C GLY A 500 -7.62 -7.77 -18.61
N PHE A 501 -6.82 -7.90 -17.56
CA PHE A 501 -6.18 -9.14 -17.16
C PHE A 501 -7.15 -10.14 -16.49
N PHE A 502 -7.99 -9.67 -15.57
CA PHE A 502 -8.96 -10.52 -14.86
C PHE A 502 -10.25 -10.77 -15.66
N GLU A 503 -10.68 -9.80 -16.45
CA GLU A 503 -11.89 -9.83 -17.28
C GLU A 503 -11.52 -9.64 -18.76
N PRO A 504 -10.82 -10.61 -19.39
CA PRO A 504 -10.50 -10.52 -20.80
C PRO A 504 -11.80 -10.44 -21.61
N ARG A 505 -11.89 -9.47 -22.53
CA ARG A 505 -13.06 -9.35 -23.41
C ARG A 505 -13.22 -10.68 -24.17
N PRO A 506 -14.44 -11.24 -24.26
CA PRO A 506 -14.66 -12.39 -25.13
C PRO A 506 -14.27 -12.00 -26.55
N CYS A 507 -13.43 -12.84 -27.17
CA CYS A 507 -13.00 -12.67 -28.56
C CYS A 507 -14.17 -12.75 -29.55
#